data_AF-A0A1Y3AX99-F1
#
_entry.id   AF-A0A1Y3AX99-F1
#
_cell.length_a   1.000
_cell.length_b   1.000
_cell.length_c   1.000
_cell.angle_alpha   90.00
_cell.angle_beta   90.00
_cell.angle_gamma   90.00
#
_symmetry.space_group_name_H-M   'P 1'
#
loop_
_entity.id
_entity.type
_entity.pdbx_description
1 polymer ?
#
loop_
_entity_poly.entity_id
_entity_poly.type
_entity_poly.pdbx_seq_one_letter_code
_entity_poly.pdbx_strand_id
1 'polypeptide(L)'
;MSCGTLNGNNTLGENIADNGGLRQAYYAFRSQQQRDPKRANQILAHLSEFGPEQLFFLANAQIWCTRYRSQSLWSIIHRDPHVPARYRVNVPASNLPAFARAFNCPLGSRMNPHRKCILW
;
A
#
# COMPACT_ATOMS: atom_id res chain seq x y z
N MET A 1 -23.29 -17.65 1.10
CA MET A 1 -22.68 -16.83 2.19
C MET A 1 -22.20 -15.53 1.59
N SER A 2 -22.90 -14.42 1.86
CA SER A 2 -22.47 -13.09 1.42
C SER A 2 -21.25 -12.64 2.23
N CYS A 3 -20.21 -12.18 1.55
CA CYS A 3 -19.06 -11.57 2.19
C CYS A 3 -19.50 -10.19 2.72
N GLY A 4 -19.38 -9.96 4.04
CA GLY A 4 -19.87 -8.74 4.69
C GLY A 4 -19.09 -7.47 4.32
N THR A 5 -19.60 -6.31 4.72
CA THR A 5 -18.95 -5.00 4.53
C THR A 5 -17.87 -4.78 5.59
N LEU A 6 -16.76 -4.14 5.21
CA LEU A 6 -15.67 -3.79 6.15
C LEU A 6 -16.15 -2.77 7.19
N ASN A 7 -15.78 -2.98 8.45
CA ASN A 7 -16.05 -2.03 9.53
C ASN A 7 -14.85 -1.07 9.72
N GLY A 8 -15.00 0.16 9.25
CA GLY A 8 -13.97 1.19 9.33
C GLY A 8 -13.64 1.64 10.76
N ASN A 9 -14.59 1.57 11.70
CA ASN A 9 -14.33 1.91 13.11
C ASN A 9 -13.51 0.82 13.81
N ASN A 10 -13.86 -0.46 13.60
CA ASN A 10 -13.12 -1.57 14.20
C ASN A 10 -11.67 -1.63 13.70
N THR A 11 -11.46 -1.29 12.43
CA THR A 11 -10.15 -1.39 11.77
C THR A 11 -9.35 -0.09 11.78
N LEU A 12 -9.87 0.97 12.43
CA LEU A 12 -9.34 2.32 12.31
C LEU A 12 -7.87 2.41 12.73
N GLY A 13 -7.51 1.88 13.89
CA GLY A 13 -6.14 1.95 14.42
C GLY A 13 -5.11 1.36 13.46
N GLU A 14 -5.36 0.15 12.99
CA GLU A 14 -4.47 -0.55 12.06
C GLU A 14 -4.47 0.10 10.67
N ASN A 15 -5.60 0.62 10.20
CA ASN A 15 -5.64 1.39 8.95
C ASN A 15 -4.79 2.66 9.03
N ILE A 16 -4.81 3.36 10.18
CA ILE A 16 -3.95 4.53 10.43
C ILE A 16 -2.47 4.10 10.44
N ALA A 17 -2.15 2.99 11.11
CA ALA A 17 -0.80 2.45 11.17
C ALA A 17 -0.25 2.08 9.79
N ASP A 18 -1.04 1.40 8.95
CA ASP A 18 -0.64 1.05 7.59
C ASP A 18 -0.39 2.29 6.70
N ASN A 19 -1.25 3.32 6.81
CA ASN A 19 -1.07 4.57 6.08
C ASN A 19 0.18 5.34 6.53
N GLY A 20 0.36 5.50 7.84
CA GLY A 20 1.51 6.19 8.41
C GLY A 20 2.82 5.45 8.14
N GLY A 21 2.84 4.13 8.37
CA GLY A 21 4.00 3.27 8.17
C GLY A 21 4.50 3.30 6.73
N LEU A 22 3.61 3.12 5.74
CA LEU A 22 3.99 3.19 4.32
C LEU A 22 4.55 4.56 3.94
N ARG A 23 3.94 5.65 4.44
CA ARG A 23 4.39 7.02 4.19
C ARG A 23 5.78 7.29 4.75
N GLN A 24 6.01 6.94 6.02
CA GLN A 24 7.30 7.16 6.67
C GLN A 24 8.39 6.28 6.04
N ALA A 25 8.09 5.02 5.71
CA ALA A 25 9.00 4.14 4.99
C ALA A 25 9.38 4.71 3.61
N TYR A 26 8.42 5.29 2.88
CA TYR A 26 8.68 5.93 1.58
C TYR A 26 9.58 7.16 1.74
N TYR A 27 9.35 8.00 2.74
CA TYR A 27 10.21 9.16 3.01
C TYR A 27 11.63 8.75 3.40
N ALA A 28 11.79 7.70 4.22
CA ALA A 28 13.09 7.15 4.55
C ALA A 28 13.81 6.63 3.31
N PHE A 29 13.12 5.89 2.45
CA PHE A 29 13.62 5.41 1.16
C PHE A 29 14.11 6.58 0.28
N ARG A 30 13.31 7.63 0.11
CA ARG A 30 13.69 8.82 -0.68
C ARG A 30 14.87 9.57 -0.08
N SER A 31 14.92 9.73 1.23
CA SER A 31 16.05 10.35 1.94
C SER A 31 17.34 9.55 1.74
N GLN A 32 17.25 8.22 1.71
CA GLN A 32 18.39 7.35 1.45
C GLN A 32 18.86 7.45 -0.01
N GLN A 33 17.95 7.49 -0.98
CA GLN A 33 18.30 7.71 -2.40
C GLN A 33 19.02 9.05 -2.62
N GLN A 34 18.64 10.10 -1.90
CA GLN A 34 19.30 11.41 -1.96
C GLN A 34 20.72 11.37 -1.37
N ARG A 35 20.93 10.58 -0.29
CA ARG A 35 22.23 10.43 0.37
C ARG A 35 23.20 9.53 -0.39
N ASP A 36 22.69 8.54 -1.12
CA ASP A 36 23.50 7.60 -1.89
C ASP A 36 22.93 7.43 -3.32
N PRO A 37 23.34 8.28 -4.28
CA PRO A 37 22.87 8.22 -5.65
C PRO A 37 23.16 6.90 -6.36
N LYS A 38 24.17 6.13 -5.91
CA LYS A 38 24.46 4.80 -6.50
C LYS A 38 23.34 3.81 -6.20
N ARG A 39 22.72 3.90 -5.02
CA ARG A 39 21.54 3.10 -4.67
C ARG A 39 20.27 3.61 -5.33
N ALA A 40 20.18 4.90 -5.63
CA ALA A 40 19.04 5.48 -6.32
C ALA A 40 18.87 4.92 -7.74
N ASN A 41 19.96 4.51 -8.40
CA ASN A 41 19.94 4.01 -9.78
C ASN A 41 20.12 2.48 -9.89
N GLN A 42 19.94 1.74 -8.78
CA GLN A 42 20.00 0.28 -8.85
C GLN A 42 18.80 -0.26 -9.64
N ILE A 43 19.11 -0.93 -10.75
CA ILE A 43 18.15 -1.66 -11.57
C ILE A 43 18.26 -3.13 -11.19
N LEU A 44 17.11 -3.77 -10.94
CA LEU A 44 17.05 -5.21 -10.77
C LEU A 44 17.03 -5.86 -12.16
N ALA A 45 18.03 -6.68 -12.46
CA ALA A 45 18.30 -7.19 -13.82
C ALA A 45 17.10 -7.90 -14.47
N HIS A 46 16.24 -8.54 -13.68
CA HIS A 46 15.04 -9.26 -14.15
C HIS A 46 13.72 -8.50 -13.94
N LEU A 47 13.80 -7.23 -13.55
CA LEU A 47 12.68 -6.31 -13.32
C LEU A 47 13.05 -4.91 -13.82
N SER A 48 13.78 -4.84 -14.94
CA SER A 48 14.35 -3.61 -15.47
C SER A 48 13.30 -2.65 -16.04
N GLU A 49 12.08 -3.15 -16.26
CA GLU A 49 10.90 -2.37 -16.61
C GLU A 49 10.35 -1.54 -15.44
N PHE A 50 10.77 -1.82 -14.20
CA PHE A 50 10.33 -1.10 -13.01
C PHE A 50 11.42 -0.19 -12.47
N GLY A 51 11.07 1.10 -12.29
CA GLY A 51 11.90 2.05 -11.59
C GLY A 51 11.96 1.77 -10.07
N PRO A 52 12.94 2.33 -9.35
CA PRO A 52 13.12 2.12 -7.91
C PRO A 52 11.88 2.45 -7.07
N GLU A 53 11.12 3.50 -7.41
CA GLU A 53 9.88 3.83 -6.70
C GLU A 53 8.79 2.78 -6.93
N GLN A 54 8.67 2.26 -8.15
CA GLN A 54 7.72 1.19 -8.44
C GLN A 54 8.10 -0.08 -7.68
N LEU A 55 9.40 -0.42 -7.64
CA LEU A 55 9.92 -1.57 -6.89
C LEU A 55 9.68 -1.43 -5.39
N PHE A 56 9.81 -0.23 -4.80
CA PHE A 56 9.46 0.01 -3.40
C PHE A 56 8.01 -0.39 -3.11
N PHE A 57 7.07 0.07 -3.94
CA PHE A 57 5.65 -0.25 -3.76
C PHE A 57 5.32 -1.71 -4.06
N LEU A 58 5.96 -2.31 -5.07
CA LEU A 58 5.82 -3.74 -5.37
C LEU A 58 6.31 -4.60 -4.21
N ALA A 59 7.48 -4.29 -3.63
CA ALA A 59 8.00 -4.98 -2.47
C ALA A 59 7.05 -4.87 -1.27
N ASN A 60 6.53 -3.68 -0.99
CA ASN A 60 5.51 -3.49 0.05
C ASN A 60 4.25 -4.34 -0.23
N ALA A 61 3.75 -4.33 -1.47
CA ALA A 61 2.56 -5.10 -1.82
C ALA A 61 2.77 -6.62 -1.69
N GLN A 62 3.94 -7.12 -2.07
CA GLN A 62 4.27 -8.54 -2.05
C GLN A 62 4.25 -9.15 -0.64
N ILE A 63 4.59 -8.38 0.40
CA ILE A 63 4.51 -8.81 1.81
C ILE A 63 3.08 -9.25 2.19
N TRP A 64 2.08 -8.67 1.53
CA TRP A 64 0.66 -8.89 1.81
C TRP A 64 -0.01 -9.89 0.85
N CYS A 65 0.76 -10.55 -0.02
CA CYS A 65 0.21 -11.55 -0.95
C CYS A 65 -0.38 -12.73 -0.19
N THR A 66 -1.70 -12.88 -0.22
CA THR A 66 -2.40 -13.98 0.45
C THR A 66 -3.74 -14.28 -0.22
N ARG A 67 -4.23 -15.51 -0.01
CA ARG A 67 -5.55 -15.96 -0.47
C ARG A 67 -6.31 -16.57 0.70
N TYR A 68 -7.55 -16.12 0.88
CA TYR A 68 -8.39 -16.56 1.98
C TYR A 68 -9.40 -17.63 1.54
N ARG A 69 -9.65 -18.61 2.41
CA ARG A 69 -10.88 -19.42 2.35
C ARG A 69 -12.06 -18.57 2.81
N SER A 70 -13.27 -18.87 2.33
CA SER A 70 -14.47 -18.06 2.64
C SER A 70 -14.72 -17.89 4.14
N GLN A 71 -14.52 -18.95 4.94
CA GLN A 71 -14.69 -18.90 6.39
C GLN A 71 -13.65 -18.01 7.08
N SER A 72 -12.38 -18.10 6.66
CA SER A 72 -11.30 -17.24 7.16
C SER A 72 -11.55 -15.78 6.81
N LEU A 73 -11.98 -15.51 5.57
CA LEU A 73 -12.33 -14.15 5.14
C LEU A 73 -13.51 -13.60 5.94
N TRP A 74 -14.53 -14.41 6.21
CA TRP A 74 -15.63 -14.01 7.08
C TRP A 74 -15.13 -13.67 8.48
N SER A 75 -14.28 -14.51 9.08
CA SER A 75 -13.71 -14.24 10.40
C SER A 75 -12.92 -12.94 10.43
N ILE A 76 -12.08 -12.69 9.42
CA ILE A 76 -11.28 -11.47 9.32
C ILE A 76 -12.19 -10.25 9.29
N ILE A 77 -13.20 -10.25 8.40
CA ILE A 77 -14.10 -9.10 8.23
C ILE A 77 -14.87 -8.76 9.51
N HIS A 78 -15.22 -9.75 10.34
CA HIS A 78 -16.09 -9.55 11.49
C HIS A 78 -15.37 -9.48 12.83
N ARG A 79 -14.12 -9.97 12.93
CA ARG A 79 -13.42 -10.16 14.22
C ARG A 79 -12.00 -9.60 14.25
N ASP A 80 -11.33 -9.51 13.11
CA ASP A 80 -9.93 -9.08 13.07
C ASP A 80 -9.86 -7.53 13.08
N PRO A 81 -8.94 -6.92 13.86
CA PRO A 81 -8.72 -5.48 13.80
C PRO A 81 -8.08 -5.01 12.48
N HIS A 82 -7.60 -5.93 11.63
CA HIS A 82 -7.05 -5.60 10.32
C HIS A 82 -8.06 -5.86 9.21
N VAL A 83 -8.03 -4.99 8.19
CA VAL A 83 -8.73 -5.27 6.92
C VAL A 83 -8.03 -6.42 6.16
N PRO A 84 -8.74 -7.15 5.28
CA PRO A 84 -8.12 -8.16 4.42
C PRO A 84 -6.94 -7.56 3.64
N ALA A 85 -5.87 -8.35 3.47
CA ALA A 85 -4.56 -7.88 3.01
C ALA A 85 -4.59 -7.00 1.74
N ARG A 86 -5.46 -7.30 0.76
CA ARG A 86 -5.61 -6.47 -0.45
C ARG A 86 -5.94 -5.00 -0.15
N TYR A 87 -6.65 -4.72 0.95
CA TYR A 87 -7.00 -3.36 1.37
C TYR A 87 -5.87 -2.71 2.15
N ARG A 88 -5.08 -3.49 2.91
CA ARG A 88 -3.85 -3.03 3.58
C ARG A 88 -2.79 -2.57 2.57
N VAL A 89 -2.83 -3.10 1.35
CA VAL A 89 -2.00 -2.60 0.23
C VAL A 89 -2.65 -1.40 -0.44
N ASN A 90 -3.87 -1.60 -0.97
CA ASN A 90 -4.43 -0.67 -1.94
C ASN A 90 -4.84 0.67 -1.32
N VAL A 91 -5.38 0.67 -0.09
CA VAL A 91 -5.87 1.90 0.54
C VAL A 91 -4.70 2.82 0.91
N PRO A 92 -3.68 2.38 1.66
CA PRO A 92 -2.48 3.21 1.93
C PRO A 92 -1.79 3.70 0.67
N ALA A 93 -1.60 2.83 -0.32
CA ALA A 93 -0.99 3.21 -1.60
C ALA A 93 -1.80 4.31 -2.31
N SER A 94 -3.13 4.17 -2.38
CA SER A 94 -3.99 5.15 -3.03
C SER A 94 -4.03 6.51 -2.32
N ASN A 95 -3.79 6.54 -1.00
CA ASN A 95 -3.70 7.76 -0.19
C ASN A 95 -2.35 8.47 -0.34
N LEU A 96 -1.31 7.80 -0.82
CA LEU A 96 0.03 8.38 -0.99
C LEU A 96 0.21 8.89 -2.44
N PRO A 97 0.34 10.21 -2.68
CA PRO A 97 0.48 10.75 -4.05
C PRO A 97 1.69 10.21 -4.81
N ALA A 98 2.74 9.77 -4.10
CA ALA A 98 3.92 9.19 -4.71
C ALA A 98 3.61 7.89 -5.46
N PHE A 99 2.70 7.05 -4.95
CA PHE A 99 2.28 5.83 -5.65
C PHE A 99 1.66 6.17 -7.01
N ALA A 100 0.72 7.12 -7.02
CA ALA A 100 0.05 7.52 -8.25
C ALA A 100 1.03 8.09 -9.29
N ARG A 101 2.07 8.82 -8.86
CA ARG A 101 3.14 9.28 -9.76
C ARG A 101 4.01 8.13 -10.27
N ALA A 102 4.46 7.24 -9.38
CA ALA A 102 5.33 6.12 -9.74
C ALA A 102 4.69 5.18 -10.80
N PHE A 103 3.36 5.03 -10.77
CA PHE A 103 2.62 4.19 -11.71
C PHE A 103 1.80 4.98 -12.74
N ASN A 104 1.99 6.30 -12.85
CA ASN A 104 1.24 7.17 -13.77
C ASN A 104 -0.29 6.97 -13.70
N CYS A 105 -0.84 6.81 -12.50
CA CYS A 105 -2.28 6.59 -12.30
C CYS A 105 -3.07 7.89 -12.57
N PRO A 106 -4.06 7.89 -13.50
CA PRO A 106 -4.89 9.06 -13.77
C PRO A 106 -5.65 9.54 -12.53
N LEU A 107 -5.82 10.85 -12.36
CA LEU A 107 -6.63 11.40 -11.27
C LEU A 107 -8.09 10.91 -11.39
N GLY A 108 -8.67 10.48 -10.27
CA GLY A 108 -10.01 9.88 -10.23
C GLY A 108 -10.03 8.38 -10.50
N SER A 109 -8.92 7.77 -10.93
CA SER A 109 -8.81 6.31 -11.01
C SER A 109 -8.89 5.67 -9.62
N ARG A 110 -9.18 4.36 -9.57
CA ARG A 110 -9.32 3.60 -8.32
C ARG A 110 -8.11 3.75 -7.37
N MET A 111 -6.91 3.85 -7.93
CA MET A 111 -5.66 3.98 -7.16
C MET A 111 -5.16 5.43 -7.04
N ASN A 112 -5.89 6.40 -7.61
CA ASN A 112 -5.60 7.81 -7.45
C ASN A 112 -6.89 8.63 -7.24
N PRO A 113 -7.61 8.42 -6.11
CA PRO A 113 -8.84 9.13 -5.82
C PRO A 113 -8.58 10.63 -5.59
N HIS A 114 -9.59 11.46 -5.86
CA HIS A 114 -9.55 12.91 -5.62
C HIS A 114 -9.35 13.25 -4.14
N ARG A 115 -10.07 12.56 -3.26
CA ARG A 115 -9.95 12.70 -1.81
C ARG A 115 -9.03 11.61 -1.29
N LYS A 116 -7.95 12.03 -0.61
CA LYS A 116 -6.99 11.14 0.03
C LYS A 116 -7.03 11.41 1.52
N CYS A 117 -7.04 10.34 2.32
CA CYS A 117 -6.88 10.47 3.76
C CYS A 117 -5.39 10.68 4.04
N ILE A 118 -5.03 11.83 4.60
CA ILE A 118 -3.66 12.17 4.94
C ILE A 118 -3.56 12.24 6.45
N LEU A 119 -2.72 11.38 7.01
CA LEU A 119 -2.45 11.26 8.43
C LEU A 119 -0.94 11.14 8.59
N TRP A 120 -0.39 11.78 9.64
CA TRP A 120 1.02 11.79 10.01
C TRP A 120 1.97 12.14 8.84
#